data_AF-A0A956RJ12-F1
#
_entry.id   AF-A0A956RJ12-F1
#
_cell.length_a   1.000
_cell.length_b   1.000
_cell.length_c   1.000
_cell.angle_alpha   90.00
_cell.angle_beta   90.00
_cell.angle_gamma   90.00
#
_symmetry.space_group_name_H-M   'P 1'
#
loop_
_entity.id
_entity.type
_entity.pdbx_description
1 polymer ?
#
loop_
_entity_poly.entity_id
_entity_poly.type
_entity_poly.pdbx_seq_one_letter_code
_entity_poly.pdbx_strand_id
1 'polypeptide(L)'
;VILAGGMATRFGEVVKAAVPVIDARGFLELKLADAAAVAGRAGARVPALVMTSFATHEEVSRLASALARPEVPVRVFSQAVSVRLTSAGALARDEDGRPSLYAPGHGDMSFALRRTGALAEFLEGGGRTLLMSNVDNLAATLDPAVIGAHLEGGAAVTVEVVDKVPGDRGGAPARVDGALRLVEAFAFPSSFDQDRVPLFNTNTLVFDAARLDRDFELTWYAVRKRAGGREVIQFERLVGELTAHLPSRYLRVERSGPEARFLPVKSPEELARRRGEIAAMLRARGS
;
A
#
# COMPACT_ATOMS: atom_id res chain seq x y z
N VAL A 1 -3.67 3.06 -7.34
CA VAL A 1 -2.97 3.74 -6.25
C VAL A 1 -1.73 2.94 -5.85
N ILE A 2 -0.55 3.56 -5.88
CA ILE A 2 0.71 2.94 -5.44
C ILE A 2 1.16 3.67 -4.16
N LEU A 3 1.33 2.94 -3.07
CA LEU A 3 1.81 3.52 -1.80
C LEU A 3 3.35 3.59 -1.82
N ALA A 4 3.87 4.81 -1.97
CA ALA A 4 5.29 5.14 -2.09
C ALA A 4 5.76 6.16 -1.01
N GLY A 5 5.07 6.23 0.12
CA GLY A 5 5.42 7.11 1.23
C GLY A 5 6.58 6.64 2.13
N GLY A 6 7.05 5.40 1.94
CA GLY A 6 8.03 4.75 2.80
C GLY A 6 9.48 5.00 2.40
N MET A 7 10.31 5.32 3.39
CA MET A 7 11.77 5.24 3.29
C MET A 7 12.23 3.79 3.46
N ALA A 8 13.29 3.42 2.76
CA ALA A 8 13.94 2.13 2.85
C ALA A 8 15.13 2.21 3.82
N THR A 9 14.86 2.32 5.12
CA THR A 9 15.91 2.45 6.15
C THR A 9 16.92 1.29 6.12
N ARG A 10 16.45 0.06 5.83
CA ARG A 10 17.30 -1.14 5.63
C ARG A 10 18.13 -1.14 4.34
N PHE A 11 17.90 -0.17 3.45
CA PHE A 11 18.63 0.02 2.19
C PHE A 11 19.47 1.31 2.22
N GLY A 12 19.86 1.78 3.41
CA GLY A 12 20.66 3.00 3.56
C GLY A 12 19.84 4.29 3.48
N GLU A 13 18.61 4.28 4.01
CA GLU A 13 17.74 5.46 4.09
C GLU A 13 17.38 6.11 2.74
N VAL A 14 17.32 5.31 1.68
CA VAL A 14 16.86 5.76 0.35
C VAL A 14 15.34 5.68 0.22
N VAL A 15 14.77 6.38 -0.77
CA VAL A 15 13.35 6.27 -1.11
C VAL A 15 13.05 4.87 -1.64
N LYS A 16 12.10 4.15 -1.02
CA LYS A 16 11.81 2.74 -1.38
C LYS A 16 11.43 2.55 -2.84
N ALA A 17 10.69 3.49 -3.41
CA ALA A 17 10.27 3.49 -4.82
C ALA A 17 11.46 3.46 -5.81
N ALA A 18 12.61 4.02 -5.42
CA ALA A 18 13.81 4.15 -6.24
C ALA A 18 14.78 2.96 -6.11
N VAL A 19 14.58 2.07 -5.13
CA VAL A 19 15.50 0.96 -4.87
C VAL A 19 15.57 0.05 -6.10
N PRO A 20 16.76 -0.17 -6.69
CA PRO A 20 16.93 -1.07 -7.84
C PRO A 20 16.58 -2.51 -7.47
N VAL A 21 15.76 -3.14 -8.30
CA VAL A 21 15.26 -4.51 -8.10
C VAL A 21 15.92 -5.45 -9.10
N ILE A 22 15.70 -5.22 -10.40
CA ILE A 22 16.18 -6.07 -11.49
C ILE A 22 16.59 -5.19 -12.67
N ASP A 23 17.70 -5.51 -13.33
CA ASP A 23 18.22 -4.76 -14.48
C ASP A 23 18.31 -3.23 -14.23
N ALA A 24 18.74 -2.86 -13.03
CA ALA A 24 18.75 -1.49 -12.50
C ALA A 24 17.39 -0.78 -12.39
N ARG A 25 16.28 -1.42 -12.79
CA ARG A 25 14.92 -0.87 -12.67
C ARG A 25 14.46 -0.84 -11.21
N GLY A 26 13.87 0.29 -10.81
CA GLY A 26 13.34 0.50 -9.46
C GLY A 26 11.95 -0.09 -9.25
N PHE A 27 11.47 -0.15 -7.99
CA PHE A 27 10.11 -0.64 -7.70
C PHE A 27 9.01 0.15 -8.41
N LEU A 28 9.09 1.49 -8.43
CA LEU A 28 8.08 2.33 -9.08
C LEU A 28 8.07 2.13 -10.60
N GLU A 29 9.25 2.04 -11.21
CA GLU A 29 9.38 1.77 -12.64
C GLU A 29 8.71 0.44 -13.01
N LEU A 30 8.98 -0.63 -12.25
CA LEU A 30 8.35 -1.93 -12.49
C LEU A 30 6.82 -1.89 -12.33
N LYS A 31 6.31 -1.14 -11.34
CA LYS A 31 4.85 -0.94 -11.16
C LYS A 31 4.21 -0.18 -12.32
N LEU A 32 4.87 0.86 -12.83
CA LEU A 32 4.37 1.64 -13.97
C LEU A 32 4.49 0.85 -15.29
N ALA A 33 5.53 0.03 -15.44
CA ALA A 33 5.67 -0.86 -16.58
C ALA A 33 4.56 -1.93 -16.62
N ASP A 34 4.20 -2.51 -15.48
CA ASP A 34 3.03 -3.42 -15.38
C ASP A 34 1.73 -2.73 -15.79
N ALA A 35 1.48 -1.52 -15.26
CA ALA A 35 0.30 -0.74 -15.63
C ALA A 35 0.28 -0.43 -17.14
N ALA A 36 1.43 -0.16 -17.76
CA ALA A 36 1.55 0.11 -19.19
C ALA A 36 1.30 -1.16 -20.03
N ALA A 37 1.76 -2.32 -19.58
CA ALA A 37 1.47 -3.59 -20.23
C ALA A 37 -0.03 -3.91 -20.19
N VAL A 38 -0.69 -3.66 -19.06
CA VAL A 38 -2.14 -3.81 -18.93
C VAL A 38 -2.89 -2.81 -19.81
N ALA A 39 -2.48 -1.54 -19.82
CA ALA A 39 -3.03 -0.50 -20.68
C ALA A 39 -2.95 -0.88 -22.17
N GLY A 40 -1.78 -1.37 -22.61
CA GLY A 40 -1.56 -1.85 -23.97
C GLY A 40 -2.46 -3.03 -24.35
N ARG A 41 -2.57 -4.05 -23.48
CA ARG A 41 -3.46 -5.21 -23.70
C ARG A 41 -4.93 -4.81 -23.75
N ALA A 42 -5.34 -3.84 -22.95
CA ALA A 42 -6.71 -3.35 -22.88
C ALA A 42 -7.06 -2.32 -23.97
N GLY A 43 -6.07 -1.76 -24.66
CA GLY A 43 -6.27 -0.64 -25.59
C GLY A 43 -6.84 0.60 -24.87
N ALA A 44 -6.52 0.80 -23.59
CA ALA A 44 -7.14 1.79 -22.73
C ALA A 44 -6.11 2.53 -21.87
N ARG A 45 -6.50 3.68 -21.31
CA ARG A 45 -5.67 4.40 -20.34
C ARG A 45 -5.83 3.83 -18.94
N VAL A 46 -4.71 3.65 -18.23
CA VAL A 46 -4.68 3.19 -16.84
C VAL A 46 -3.96 4.24 -16.00
N PRO A 47 -4.66 5.22 -15.40
CA PRO A 47 -4.02 6.27 -14.61
C PRO A 47 -3.40 5.71 -13.33
N ALA A 48 -2.15 6.10 -13.06
CA ALA A 48 -1.42 5.73 -11.86
C ALA A 48 -1.46 6.87 -10.83
N LEU A 49 -2.19 6.67 -9.73
CA LEU A 49 -2.15 7.59 -8.59
C LEU A 49 -1.04 7.14 -7.62
N VAL A 50 -0.02 7.96 -7.37
CA VAL A 50 1.13 7.60 -6.52
C VAL A 50 1.10 8.41 -5.23
N MET A 51 0.88 7.71 -4.10
CA MET A 51 0.84 8.34 -2.78
C MET A 51 2.24 8.42 -2.19
N THR A 52 2.66 9.63 -1.81
CA THR A 52 3.99 9.93 -1.25
C THR A 52 3.88 10.41 0.19
N SER A 53 5.01 10.68 0.84
CA SER A 53 5.08 11.41 2.11
C SER A 53 5.97 12.65 1.92
N PHE A 54 6.02 13.53 2.91
CA PHE A 54 6.94 14.68 2.90
C PHE A 54 8.41 14.28 2.69
N ALA A 55 8.81 13.07 3.11
CA ALA A 55 10.16 12.56 2.96
C ALA A 55 10.44 11.93 1.58
N THR A 56 9.39 11.56 0.83
CA THR A 56 9.53 10.89 -0.47
C THR A 56 9.02 11.71 -1.65
N HIS A 57 8.30 12.81 -1.41
CA HIS A 57 7.54 13.52 -2.43
C HIS A 57 8.38 14.00 -3.61
N GLU A 58 9.49 14.70 -3.35
CA GLU A 58 10.31 15.29 -4.42
C GLU A 58 10.90 14.22 -5.32
N GLU A 59 11.60 13.23 -4.74
CA GLU A 59 12.26 12.18 -5.50
C GLU A 59 11.26 11.27 -6.23
N VAL A 60 10.15 10.90 -5.58
CA VAL A 60 9.10 10.10 -6.26
C VAL A 60 8.44 10.89 -7.37
N SER A 61 8.23 12.21 -7.21
CA SER A 61 7.66 13.05 -8.27
C SER A 61 8.58 13.18 -9.47
N ARG A 62 9.89 13.30 -9.24
CA ARG A 62 10.91 13.32 -10.29
C ARG A 62 10.93 11.99 -11.05
N LEU A 63 10.96 10.85 -10.34
CA LEU A 63 10.92 9.52 -10.93
C LEU A 63 9.61 9.28 -11.70
N ALA A 64 8.46 9.58 -11.09
CA ALA A 64 7.16 9.42 -11.69
C ALA A 64 7.02 10.22 -13.00
N SER A 65 7.50 11.47 -13.01
CA SER A 65 7.47 12.32 -14.22
C SER A 65 8.33 11.74 -15.34
N ALA A 66 9.52 11.20 -15.01
CA ALA A 66 10.40 10.58 -16.00
C ALA A 66 9.86 9.25 -16.55
N LEU A 67 9.03 8.54 -15.77
CA LEU A 67 8.49 7.22 -16.10
C LEU A 67 7.07 7.27 -16.68
N ALA A 68 6.41 8.43 -16.65
CA ALA A 68 5.04 8.60 -17.11
C ALA A 68 4.92 8.32 -18.61
N ARG A 69 3.81 7.71 -19.01
CA ARG A 69 3.49 7.41 -20.42
C ARG A 69 2.11 7.93 -20.77
N PRO A 70 1.80 8.27 -22.03
CA PRO A 70 0.47 8.72 -22.42
C PRO A 70 -0.66 7.76 -22.01
N GLU A 71 -0.42 6.45 -22.09
CA GLU A 71 -1.33 5.38 -21.71
C GLU A 71 -1.40 5.13 -20.18
N VAL A 72 -0.38 5.58 -19.42
CA VAL A 72 -0.33 5.53 -17.96
C VAL A 72 0.00 6.92 -17.42
N PRO A 73 -0.96 7.88 -17.48
CA PRO A 73 -0.74 9.18 -16.88
C PRO A 73 -0.54 9.02 -15.37
N VAL A 74 0.45 9.73 -14.82
CA VAL A 74 0.82 9.59 -13.41
C VAL A 74 0.42 10.85 -12.64
N ARG A 75 -0.34 10.67 -11.56
CA ARG A 75 -0.70 11.72 -10.62
C ARG A 75 -0.08 11.43 -9.27
N VAL A 76 0.90 12.22 -8.88
CA VAL A 76 1.54 12.12 -7.56
C VAL A 76 0.81 12.99 -6.57
N PHE A 77 0.52 12.46 -5.39
CA PHE A 77 -0.12 13.20 -4.29
C PHE A 77 0.53 12.83 -2.96
N SER A 78 0.51 13.74 -1.99
CA SER A 78 1.16 13.55 -0.69
C SER A 78 0.16 13.25 0.41
N GLN A 79 0.48 12.27 1.24
CA GLN A 79 -0.23 12.04 2.50
C GLN A 79 0.08 13.15 3.51
N ALA A 80 -0.69 13.22 4.58
CA ALA A 80 -0.51 14.22 5.63
C ALA A 80 0.82 14.06 6.37
N VAL A 81 1.16 15.08 7.15
CA VAL A 81 2.31 15.09 8.06
C VAL A 81 1.79 15.29 9.47
N SER A 82 2.38 14.58 10.44
CA SER A 82 2.06 14.73 11.85
C SER A 82 3.35 14.84 12.67
N VAL A 83 3.20 15.29 13.92
CA VAL A 83 4.31 15.46 14.88
C VAL A 83 4.39 14.31 15.87
N ARG A 84 5.61 13.87 16.18
CA ARG A 84 5.86 12.85 17.21
C ARG A 84 5.76 13.45 18.60
N LEU A 85 5.39 12.60 19.56
CA LEU A 85 5.40 12.93 20.98
C LEU A 85 6.51 12.16 21.69
N THR A 86 7.00 12.68 22.81
CA THR A 86 7.83 11.94 23.76
C THR A 86 6.96 10.97 24.55
N SER A 87 7.56 10.03 25.28
CA SER A 87 6.83 9.12 26.18
C SER A 87 6.10 9.86 27.33
N ALA A 88 6.46 11.12 27.58
CA ALA A 88 5.78 12.01 28.52
C ALA A 88 4.66 12.84 27.88
N GLY A 89 4.37 12.65 26.59
CA GLY A 89 3.31 13.36 25.86
C GLY A 89 3.69 14.76 25.35
N ALA A 90 4.94 15.19 25.51
CA ALA A 90 5.42 16.48 24.98
C ALA A 90 5.79 16.38 23.49
N LEU A 91 5.82 17.51 22.77
CA LEU A 91 6.30 17.55 21.39
C LEU A 91 7.76 17.05 21.30
N ALA A 92 7.99 15.99 20.54
CA ALA A 92 9.34 15.50 20.27
C ALA A 92 10.03 16.42 19.26
N ARG A 93 11.32 16.68 19.49
CA ARG A 93 12.18 17.48 18.61
C ARG A 93 13.30 16.64 18.05
N ASP A 94 13.72 16.95 16.83
CA ASP A 94 14.92 16.38 16.20
C ASP A 94 16.20 17.01 16.77
N GLU A 95 17.35 16.64 16.21
CA GLU A 95 18.68 17.09 16.64
C GLU A 95 18.88 18.60 16.46
N ASP A 96 18.19 19.20 15.49
CA ASP A 96 18.18 20.65 15.22
C ASP A 96 17.16 21.41 16.07
N GLY A 97 16.45 20.72 16.98
CA GLY A 97 15.41 21.30 17.81
C GLY A 97 14.09 21.59 17.06
N ARG A 98 13.92 21.13 15.81
CA ARG A 98 12.67 21.27 15.05
C ARG A 98 11.69 20.17 15.45
N PRO A 99 10.36 20.33 15.20
CA PRO A 99 9.39 19.28 15.45
C PRO A 99 9.76 17.99 14.71
N SER A 100 9.81 16.85 15.42
CA SER A 100 10.08 15.56 14.79
C SER A 100 8.83 15.08 14.03
N LEU A 101 8.93 15.02 12.71
CA LEU A 101 7.78 14.74 11.82
C LEU A 101 7.70 13.27 11.40
N TYR A 102 6.48 12.79 11.12
CA TYR A 102 6.22 11.48 10.54
C TYR A 102 4.97 11.51 9.64
N ALA A 103 4.83 10.48 8.80
CA ALA A 103 3.65 10.27 7.98
C ALA A 103 2.65 9.35 8.72
N PRO A 104 1.34 9.68 8.77
CA PRO A 104 0.36 9.04 9.66
C PRO A 104 -0.15 7.65 9.20
N GLY A 105 0.68 6.90 8.48
CA GLY A 105 0.34 5.57 7.99
C GLY A 105 -0.55 5.56 6.74
N HIS A 106 -0.68 4.39 6.14
CA HIS A 106 -1.38 4.21 4.87
C HIS A 106 -2.89 4.42 4.95
N GLY A 107 -3.48 4.45 6.15
CA GLY A 107 -4.88 4.83 6.35
C GLY A 107 -5.20 6.27 5.97
N ASP A 108 -4.20 7.15 5.80
CA ASP A 108 -4.42 8.50 5.26
C ASP A 108 -4.81 8.50 3.78
N MET A 109 -4.69 7.38 3.07
CA MET A 109 -4.87 7.29 1.62
C MET A 109 -6.20 7.87 1.12
N SER A 110 -7.33 7.49 1.72
CA SER A 110 -8.65 8.01 1.30
C SER A 110 -8.80 9.52 1.56
N PHE A 111 -8.28 10.00 2.69
CA PHE A 111 -8.29 11.42 3.05
C PHE A 111 -7.38 12.24 2.14
N ALA A 112 -6.18 11.75 1.87
CA ALA A 112 -5.20 12.40 0.99
C ALA A 112 -5.73 12.50 -0.44
N LEU A 113 -6.30 11.42 -0.97
CA LEU A 113 -6.92 11.41 -2.30
C LEU A 113 -7.97 12.52 -2.45
N ARG A 114 -8.84 12.70 -1.44
CA ARG A 114 -9.86 13.76 -1.44
C ARG A 114 -9.25 15.14 -1.25
N ARG A 115 -8.45 15.32 -0.21
CA ARG A 115 -7.84 16.60 0.17
C ARG A 115 -6.98 17.20 -0.95
N THR A 116 -6.31 16.37 -1.76
CA THR A 116 -5.45 16.85 -2.85
C THR A 116 -6.17 16.96 -4.20
N GLY A 117 -7.48 16.67 -4.26
CA GLY A 117 -8.27 16.65 -5.51
C GLY A 117 -8.03 15.43 -6.40
N ALA A 118 -7.12 14.51 -6.04
CA ALA A 118 -6.76 13.37 -6.88
C ALA A 118 -7.91 12.37 -7.07
N LEU A 119 -8.82 12.24 -6.08
CA LEU A 119 -10.03 11.45 -6.25
C LEU A 119 -10.99 12.10 -7.24
N ALA A 120 -11.23 13.41 -7.11
CA ALA A 120 -12.12 14.14 -7.99
C ALA A 120 -11.63 14.07 -9.44
N GLU A 121 -10.34 14.38 -9.68
CA GLU A 121 -9.70 14.25 -11.00
C GLU A 121 -9.87 12.83 -11.59
N PHE A 122 -9.71 11.79 -10.77
CA PHE A 122 -9.88 10.40 -11.22
C PHE A 122 -11.34 10.07 -11.58
N LEU A 123 -12.30 10.49 -10.76
CA LEU A 123 -13.73 10.26 -10.99
C LEU A 123 -14.25 11.03 -12.21
N GLU A 124 -13.88 12.31 -12.34
CA GLU A 124 -14.21 13.16 -13.49
C GLU A 124 -13.61 12.62 -14.80
N GLY A 125 -12.44 11.99 -14.72
CA GLY A 125 -11.83 11.25 -15.83
C GLY A 125 -12.50 9.91 -16.18
N GLY A 126 -13.62 9.55 -15.52
CA GLY A 126 -14.36 8.31 -15.74
C GLY A 126 -13.82 7.10 -14.97
N GLY A 127 -12.88 7.32 -14.06
CA GLY A 127 -12.35 6.29 -13.17
C GLY A 127 -13.41 5.79 -12.19
N ARG A 128 -13.54 4.47 -12.07
CA ARG A 128 -14.56 3.83 -11.19
C ARG A 128 -13.96 2.88 -10.16
N THR A 129 -12.85 2.23 -10.50
CA THR A 129 -12.26 1.17 -9.68
C THR A 129 -10.80 1.49 -9.41
N LEU A 130 -10.40 1.46 -8.13
CA LEU A 130 -9.04 1.73 -7.69
C LEU A 130 -8.42 0.48 -7.07
N LEU A 131 -7.41 -0.09 -7.73
CA LEU A 131 -6.48 -1.02 -7.09
C LEU A 131 -5.44 -0.23 -6.29
N MET A 132 -5.26 -0.56 -5.02
CA MET A 132 -4.23 -0.04 -4.14
C MET A 132 -3.25 -1.15 -3.76
N SER A 133 -1.95 -0.88 -3.84
CA SER A 133 -0.91 -1.77 -3.30
C SER A 133 0.34 -1.02 -2.83
N ASN A 134 1.12 -1.68 -1.98
CA ASN A 134 2.46 -1.21 -1.61
C ASN A 134 3.40 -1.23 -2.83
N VAL A 135 4.25 -0.21 -2.96
CA VAL A 135 5.26 -0.14 -4.03
C VAL A 135 6.22 -1.35 -3.99
N ASP A 136 6.47 -1.91 -2.80
CA ASP A 136 7.39 -3.03 -2.60
C ASP A 136 6.79 -4.43 -2.81
N ASN A 137 5.47 -4.55 -3.03
CA ASN A 137 4.83 -5.80 -3.42
C ASN A 137 4.67 -5.83 -4.95
N LEU A 138 5.72 -6.22 -5.68
CA LEU A 138 5.71 -6.26 -7.16
C LEU A 138 4.70 -7.26 -7.74
N ALA A 139 4.30 -8.24 -6.95
CA ALA A 139 3.33 -9.25 -7.35
C ALA A 139 1.89 -8.70 -7.46
N ALA A 140 1.57 -7.64 -6.69
CA ALA A 140 0.26 -6.97 -6.76
C ALA A 140 0.15 -6.08 -8.00
N THR A 141 -0.34 -6.65 -9.09
CA THR A 141 -0.51 -6.01 -10.40
C THR A 141 -1.98 -5.74 -10.73
N LEU A 142 -2.24 -4.95 -11.78
CA LEU A 142 -3.61 -4.71 -12.23
C LEU A 142 -4.12 -5.93 -13.03
N ASP A 143 -4.73 -6.87 -12.32
CA ASP A 143 -5.16 -8.16 -12.85
C ASP A 143 -6.66 -8.15 -13.22
N PRO A 144 -7.01 -8.41 -14.49
CA PRO A 144 -8.40 -8.44 -14.94
C PRO A 144 -9.30 -9.42 -14.19
N ALA A 145 -8.77 -10.57 -13.75
CA ALA A 145 -9.57 -11.56 -13.01
C ALA A 145 -9.94 -11.04 -11.61
N VAL A 146 -9.01 -10.36 -10.94
CA VAL A 146 -9.27 -9.70 -9.64
C VAL A 146 -10.27 -8.56 -9.79
N ILE A 147 -10.10 -7.72 -10.83
CA ILE A 147 -11.03 -6.61 -11.10
C ILE A 147 -12.43 -7.15 -11.46
N GLY A 148 -12.52 -8.19 -12.30
CA GLY A 148 -13.78 -8.86 -12.63
C GLY A 148 -14.47 -9.41 -11.38
N ALA A 149 -13.73 -10.14 -10.53
CA ALA A 149 -14.25 -10.67 -9.27
C ALA A 149 -14.72 -9.56 -8.31
N HIS A 150 -14.05 -8.41 -8.28
CA HIS A 150 -14.52 -7.26 -7.50
C HIS A 150 -15.86 -6.72 -8.05
N LEU A 151 -15.95 -6.50 -9.36
CA LEU A 151 -17.14 -5.96 -10.02
C LEU A 151 -18.36 -6.89 -9.87
N GLU A 152 -18.19 -8.18 -10.12
CA GLU A 152 -19.24 -9.20 -9.94
C GLU A 152 -19.67 -9.34 -8.47
N GLY A 153 -18.79 -8.98 -7.54
CA GLY A 153 -19.06 -9.06 -6.10
C GLY A 153 -19.98 -8.01 -5.54
N GLY A 154 -20.05 -6.84 -6.18
CA GLY A 154 -20.81 -5.69 -5.69
C GLY A 154 -20.33 -5.10 -4.34
N ALA A 155 -19.21 -5.57 -3.79
CA ALA A 155 -18.64 -5.03 -2.56
C ALA A 155 -17.94 -3.69 -2.84
N ALA A 156 -17.98 -2.77 -1.88
CA ALA A 156 -17.29 -1.49 -1.99
C ALA A 156 -15.77 -1.65 -1.89
N VAL A 157 -15.30 -2.70 -1.20
CA VAL A 157 -13.88 -3.05 -1.12
C VAL A 157 -13.67 -4.56 -1.22
N THR A 158 -12.71 -4.98 -2.03
CA THR A 158 -12.17 -6.34 -2.07
C THR A 158 -10.76 -6.32 -1.51
N VAL A 159 -10.48 -7.13 -0.50
CA VAL A 159 -9.14 -7.32 0.06
C VAL A 159 -8.55 -8.62 -0.48
N GLU A 160 -7.36 -8.55 -1.09
CA GLU A 160 -6.61 -9.75 -1.45
C GLU A 160 -5.97 -10.36 -0.20
N VAL A 161 -6.20 -11.65 0.01
CA VAL A 161 -5.63 -12.45 1.11
C VAL A 161 -4.92 -13.67 0.55
N VAL A 162 -3.86 -14.11 1.23
CA VAL A 162 -3.11 -15.32 0.88
C VAL A 162 -3.16 -16.31 2.03
N ASP A 163 -2.75 -17.55 1.77
CA ASP A 163 -2.52 -18.49 2.86
C ASP A 163 -1.43 -17.97 3.79
N LYS A 164 -1.72 -18.02 5.09
CA LYS A 164 -0.76 -17.64 6.13
C LYS A 164 0.32 -18.71 6.25
N VAL A 165 1.58 -18.30 6.30
CA VAL A 165 2.72 -19.19 6.55
C VAL A 165 3.46 -18.79 7.83
N PRO A 166 4.24 -19.70 8.44
CA PRO A 166 5.00 -19.37 9.65
C PRO A 166 5.86 -18.12 9.47
N GLY A 167 5.75 -17.19 10.42
CA GLY A 167 6.48 -15.91 10.40
C GLY A 167 5.69 -14.72 9.85
N ASP A 168 4.55 -14.95 9.18
CA ASP A 168 3.65 -13.87 8.79
C ASP A 168 3.06 -13.17 10.02
N ARG A 169 3.23 -11.84 10.08
CA ARG A 169 2.65 -10.97 11.12
C ARG A 169 1.92 -9.82 10.45
N GLY A 170 0.62 -9.71 10.70
CA GLY A 170 -0.24 -8.74 10.03
C GLY A 170 -1.71 -9.12 10.16
N GLY A 171 -2.58 -8.28 9.63
CA GLY A 171 -4.01 -8.50 9.74
C GLY A 171 -4.54 -9.70 8.98
N ALA A 172 -5.76 -10.09 9.35
CA ALA A 172 -6.51 -11.17 8.73
C ALA A 172 -8.02 -10.87 8.75
N PRO A 173 -8.82 -11.48 7.85
CA PRO A 173 -10.27 -11.35 7.90
C PRO A 173 -10.85 -11.97 9.18
N ALA A 174 -11.74 -11.25 9.84
CA ALA A 174 -12.51 -11.73 10.98
C ALA A 174 -13.94 -11.16 10.95
N ARG A 175 -14.87 -11.86 11.61
CA ARG A 175 -16.21 -11.31 11.85
C ARG A 175 -16.21 -10.53 13.15
N VAL A 176 -16.52 -9.23 13.08
CA VAL A 176 -16.68 -8.33 14.23
C VAL A 176 -18.09 -7.78 14.17
N ASP A 177 -18.87 -8.03 15.22
CA ASP A 177 -20.28 -7.63 15.31
C ASP A 177 -21.10 -8.04 14.08
N GLY A 178 -20.91 -9.27 13.62
CA GLY A 178 -21.61 -9.86 12.46
C GLY A 178 -21.05 -9.47 11.09
N ALA A 179 -20.24 -8.42 10.99
CA ALA A 179 -19.65 -7.94 9.74
C ALA A 179 -18.25 -8.52 9.50
N LEU A 180 -17.96 -8.91 8.26
CA LEU A 180 -16.63 -9.35 7.86
C LEU A 180 -15.73 -8.13 7.65
N ARG A 181 -14.62 -8.05 8.41
CA ARG A 181 -13.69 -6.91 8.44
C ARG A 181 -12.25 -7.42 8.49
N LEU A 182 -11.32 -6.56 8.10
CA LEU A 182 -9.89 -6.81 8.21
C LEU A 182 -9.46 -6.34 9.60
N VAL A 183 -8.95 -7.28 10.40
CA VAL A 183 -8.51 -7.03 11.77
C VAL A 183 -7.01 -7.20 11.83
N GLU A 184 -6.31 -6.20 12.35
CA GLU A 184 -4.85 -6.23 12.47
C GLU A 184 -4.39 -7.18 13.57
N ALA A 185 -3.18 -7.73 13.43
CA ALA A 185 -2.63 -8.71 14.35
C ALA A 185 -2.68 -8.26 15.83
N PHE A 186 -2.39 -6.98 16.10
CA PHE A 186 -2.38 -6.45 17.47
C PHE A 186 -3.77 -6.20 18.05
N ALA A 187 -4.83 -6.22 17.23
CA ALA A 187 -6.21 -6.00 17.66
C ALA A 187 -6.90 -7.31 18.09
N PHE A 188 -6.30 -8.47 17.80
CA PHE A 188 -6.75 -9.73 18.38
C PHE A 188 -6.45 -9.78 19.88
N PRO A 189 -7.28 -10.46 20.70
CA PRO A 189 -6.97 -10.68 22.11
C PRO A 189 -5.60 -11.33 22.28
N SER A 190 -4.85 -10.95 23.32
CA SER A 190 -3.51 -11.52 23.57
C SER A 190 -3.52 -13.03 23.81
N SER A 191 -4.66 -13.59 24.25
CA SER A 191 -4.89 -15.03 24.43
C SER A 191 -5.31 -15.75 23.15
N PHE A 192 -5.56 -15.03 22.06
CA PHE A 192 -5.99 -15.63 20.80
C PHE A 192 -4.78 -16.15 20.04
N ASP A 193 -4.81 -17.45 19.73
CA ASP A 193 -3.82 -18.07 18.87
C ASP A 193 -4.04 -17.66 17.41
N GLN A 194 -3.24 -16.68 16.97
CA GLN A 194 -3.30 -16.15 15.60
C GLN A 194 -2.85 -17.16 14.55
N ASP A 195 -2.13 -18.22 14.91
CA ASP A 195 -1.68 -19.22 13.94
C ASP A 195 -2.83 -20.16 13.52
N ARG A 196 -3.96 -20.10 14.24
CA ARG A 196 -5.23 -20.70 13.80
C ARG A 196 -5.90 -19.96 12.65
N VAL A 197 -5.46 -18.74 12.33
CA VAL A 197 -6.04 -17.97 11.23
C VAL A 197 -5.33 -18.38 9.93
N PRO A 198 -6.04 -19.00 8.97
CA PRO A 198 -5.40 -19.58 7.78
C PRO A 198 -5.05 -18.53 6.73
N LEU A 199 -5.51 -17.29 6.89
CA LEU A 199 -5.41 -16.23 5.89
C LEU A 199 -4.59 -15.06 6.40
N PHE A 200 -3.89 -14.41 5.48
CA PHE A 200 -3.02 -13.27 5.73
C PHE A 200 -3.32 -12.12 4.77
N ASN A 201 -3.42 -10.90 5.28
CA ASN A 201 -3.63 -9.69 4.51
C ASN A 201 -2.42 -9.30 3.67
N THR A 202 -2.60 -9.17 2.36
CA THR A 202 -1.54 -8.73 1.43
C THR A 202 -1.30 -7.22 1.45
N ASN A 203 -2.23 -6.45 2.03
CA ASN A 203 -2.37 -5.00 1.89
C ASN A 203 -2.53 -4.55 0.43
N THR A 204 -3.17 -5.39 -0.39
CA THR A 204 -3.66 -5.07 -1.73
C THR A 204 -5.19 -5.03 -1.71
N LEU A 205 -5.77 -3.89 -2.07
CA LEU A 205 -7.22 -3.66 -1.96
C LEU A 205 -7.76 -3.07 -3.27
N VAL A 206 -8.91 -3.55 -3.72
CA VAL A 206 -9.67 -2.96 -4.82
C VAL A 206 -10.87 -2.21 -4.24
N PHE A 207 -11.07 -0.96 -4.63
CA PHE A 207 -12.15 -0.11 -4.17
C PHE A 207 -13.08 0.31 -5.32
N ASP A 208 -14.37 0.40 -5.02
CA ASP A 208 -15.27 1.34 -5.70
C ASP A 208 -14.84 2.76 -5.31
N ALA A 209 -14.31 3.50 -6.28
CA ALA A 209 -13.68 4.79 -6.05
C ALA A 209 -14.67 5.83 -5.50
N ALA A 210 -15.93 5.79 -5.94
CA ALA A 210 -16.95 6.73 -5.48
C ALA A 210 -17.26 6.55 -3.99
N ARG A 211 -17.06 5.34 -3.44
CA ARG A 211 -17.27 5.05 -2.01
C ARG A 211 -16.21 5.66 -1.11
N LEU A 212 -15.09 6.10 -1.68
CA LEU A 212 -14.04 6.79 -0.95
C LEU A 212 -14.32 8.28 -0.76
N ASP A 213 -15.31 8.87 -1.47
CA ASP A 213 -15.60 10.31 -1.39
C ASP A 213 -16.44 10.70 -0.16
N ARG A 214 -15.91 10.39 1.02
CA ARG A 214 -16.45 10.82 2.31
C ARG A 214 -15.38 10.71 3.39
N ASP A 215 -15.69 11.22 4.58
CA ASP A 215 -14.85 11.00 5.75
C ASP A 215 -15.13 9.63 6.38
N PHE A 216 -14.11 9.10 7.06
CA PHE A 216 -14.16 7.86 7.81
C PHE A 216 -13.63 8.08 9.21
N GLU A 217 -14.29 7.53 10.22
CA GLU A 217 -13.82 7.57 11.61
C GLU A 217 -12.83 6.44 11.85
N LEU A 218 -11.62 6.57 11.29
CA LEU A 218 -10.56 5.58 11.49
C LEU A 218 -9.84 5.82 12.83
N THR A 219 -9.47 4.72 13.49
CA THR A 219 -8.73 4.72 14.75
C THR A 219 -7.28 5.17 14.57
N TRP A 220 -6.80 5.99 15.50
CA TRP A 220 -5.40 6.38 15.62
C TRP A 220 -4.65 5.39 16.53
N TYR A 221 -3.82 4.53 15.93
CA TYR A 221 -3.03 3.54 16.67
C TYR A 221 -1.70 4.14 17.15
N ALA A 222 -1.48 4.12 18.45
CA ALA A 222 -0.21 4.56 19.02
C ALA A 222 0.90 3.53 18.75
N VAL A 223 1.98 3.98 18.11
CA VAL A 223 3.16 3.18 17.80
C VAL A 223 4.37 3.80 18.47
N ARG A 224 5.10 2.98 19.24
CA ARG A 224 6.39 3.37 19.80
C ARG A 224 7.50 3.13 18.78
N LYS A 225 8.30 4.16 18.52
CA LYS A 225 9.44 4.13 17.60
C LYS A 225 10.68 4.70 18.28
N ARG A 226 11.82 4.60 17.60
CA ARG A 226 13.02 5.35 17.93
C ARG A 226 13.28 6.39 16.84
N ALA A 227 13.54 7.63 17.25
CA ALA A 227 13.96 8.72 16.37
C ALA A 227 15.03 9.55 17.10
N GLY A 228 16.17 9.81 16.43
CA GLY A 228 17.32 10.47 17.08
C GLY A 228 17.79 9.76 18.36
N GLY A 229 17.80 8.42 18.36
CA GLY A 229 18.16 7.58 19.52
C GLY A 229 17.14 7.54 20.67
N ARG A 230 16.10 8.39 20.66
CA ARG A 230 15.10 8.50 21.73
C ARG A 230 13.82 7.73 21.41
N GLU A 231 13.16 7.22 22.44
CA GLU A 231 11.79 6.68 22.29
C GLU A 231 10.81 7.82 22.00
N VAL A 232 9.94 7.57 21.03
CA VAL A 232 8.91 8.50 20.55
C VAL A 232 7.61 7.74 20.32
N ILE A 233 6.49 8.46 20.46
CA ILE A 233 5.15 8.00 20.15
C ILE A 233 4.70 8.68 18.87
N GLN A 234 4.15 7.90 17.95
CA GLN A 234 3.49 8.39 16.75
C GLN A 234 2.15 7.66 16.56
N PHE A 235 1.18 8.30 15.93
CA PHE A 235 -0.17 7.77 15.75
C PHE A 235 -0.41 7.45 14.27
N GLU A 236 -0.69 6.21 13.96
CA GLU A 236 -0.89 5.77 12.57
C GLU A 236 -2.32 5.31 12.35
N ARG A 237 -2.83 5.53 11.14
CA ARG A 237 -4.10 4.95 10.66
C ARG A 237 -3.79 3.87 9.65
N LEU A 238 -4.66 2.86 9.60
CA LEU A 238 -4.46 1.69 8.76
C LEU A 238 -5.58 1.58 7.75
N VAL A 239 -5.21 1.48 6.47
CA VAL A 239 -6.16 1.44 5.35
C VAL A 239 -7.13 0.25 5.43
N GLY A 240 -6.71 -0.84 6.07
CA GLY A 240 -7.55 -2.02 6.30
C GLY A 240 -8.79 -1.72 7.13
N GLU A 241 -8.75 -0.69 7.98
CA GLU A 241 -9.88 -0.28 8.80
C GLU A 241 -11.04 0.30 7.99
N LEU A 242 -10.81 0.72 6.73
CA LEU A 242 -11.90 1.07 5.81
C LEU A 242 -12.91 -0.08 5.63
N THR A 243 -12.48 -1.33 5.82
CA THR A 243 -13.38 -2.50 5.78
C THR A 243 -14.40 -2.54 6.92
N ALA A 244 -14.19 -1.77 8.00
CA ALA A 244 -15.19 -1.58 9.05
C ALA A 244 -16.31 -0.63 8.65
N HIS A 245 -16.06 0.24 7.66
CA HIS A 245 -17.00 1.28 7.21
C HIS A 245 -17.60 1.00 5.82
N LEU A 246 -17.04 0.02 5.09
CA LEU A 246 -17.42 -0.32 3.73
C LEU A 246 -17.82 -1.79 3.65
N PRO A 247 -18.89 -2.13 2.89
CA PRO A 247 -19.18 -3.51 2.52
C PRO A 247 -17.94 -4.16 1.89
N SER A 248 -17.44 -5.20 2.55
CA SER A 248 -16.13 -5.78 2.26
C SER A 248 -16.25 -7.24 1.82
N ARG A 249 -15.44 -7.63 0.85
CA ARG A 249 -15.20 -9.02 0.49
C ARG A 249 -13.71 -9.33 0.48
N TYR A 250 -13.38 -10.63 0.54
CA TYR A 250 -12.02 -11.12 0.60
C TYR A 250 -11.81 -12.09 -0.54
N LEU A 251 -10.71 -11.92 -1.26
CA LEU A 251 -10.34 -12.76 -2.39
C LEU A 251 -9.05 -13.50 -2.01
N ARG A 252 -9.14 -14.82 -1.90
CA ARG A 252 -7.96 -15.66 -1.74
C ARG A 252 -7.21 -15.70 -3.07
N VAL A 253 -5.95 -15.31 -3.05
CA VAL A 253 -5.07 -15.23 -4.23
C VAL A 253 -3.82 -16.07 -4.05
N GLU A 254 -3.13 -16.36 -5.14
CA GLU A 254 -1.91 -17.13 -5.16
C GLU A 254 -0.80 -16.42 -4.38
N ARG A 255 -0.23 -17.13 -3.40
CA ARG A 255 0.89 -16.62 -2.61
C ARG A 255 2.21 -16.65 -3.37
N SER A 256 2.46 -17.70 -4.13
CA SER A 256 3.75 -18.04 -4.72
C SER A 256 3.60 -18.59 -6.13
N GLY A 257 4.69 -18.53 -6.91
CA GLY A 257 4.71 -18.98 -8.29
C GLY A 257 4.50 -17.84 -9.30
N PRO A 258 4.39 -18.16 -10.60
CA PRO A 258 4.30 -17.16 -11.67
C PRO A 258 3.11 -16.19 -11.53
N GLU A 259 1.99 -16.70 -11.02
CA GLU A 259 0.74 -15.94 -10.80
C GLU A 259 0.65 -15.35 -9.38
N ALA A 260 1.73 -15.40 -8.59
CA ALA A 260 1.74 -14.87 -7.23
C ALA A 260 1.27 -13.41 -7.20
N ARG A 261 0.50 -13.06 -6.16
CA ARG A 261 0.03 -11.69 -5.91
C ARG A 261 0.61 -11.07 -4.63
N PHE A 262 1.44 -11.84 -3.92
CA PHE A 262 2.07 -11.42 -2.68
C PHE A 262 3.57 -11.74 -2.61
N LEU A 263 4.38 -10.75 -3.00
CA LEU A 263 5.83 -10.83 -2.97
C LEU A 263 6.45 -9.50 -2.45
N PRO A 264 6.18 -9.11 -1.19
CA PRO A 264 6.77 -7.91 -0.63
C PRO A 264 8.27 -8.09 -0.41
N VAL A 265 9.06 -7.05 -0.67
CA VAL A 265 10.52 -7.09 -0.44
C VAL A 265 10.91 -6.06 0.62
N LYS A 266 11.35 -6.49 1.80
CA LYS A 266 11.60 -5.62 2.96
C LYS A 266 13.07 -5.34 3.24
N SER A 267 14.01 -6.14 2.74
CA SER A 267 15.47 -5.92 2.92
C SER A 267 16.30 -6.27 1.68
N PRO A 268 17.56 -5.80 1.60
CA PRO A 268 18.47 -6.17 0.51
C PRO A 268 18.72 -7.68 0.43
N GLU A 269 18.84 -8.36 1.58
CA GLU A 269 19.04 -9.82 1.61
C GLU A 269 17.81 -10.56 1.07
N GLU A 270 16.60 -10.12 1.45
CA GLU A 270 15.36 -10.67 0.91
C GLU A 270 15.25 -10.45 -0.60
N LEU A 271 15.62 -9.25 -1.09
CA LEU A 271 15.65 -8.96 -2.51
C LEU A 271 16.61 -9.89 -3.26
N ALA A 272 17.81 -10.10 -2.73
CA ALA A 272 18.80 -10.99 -3.33
C ALA A 272 18.28 -12.42 -3.42
N ARG A 273 17.67 -12.96 -2.35
CA ARG A 273 17.09 -14.31 -2.36
C ARG A 273 15.91 -14.44 -3.33
N ARG A 274 15.10 -13.40 -3.48
CA ARG A 274 13.88 -13.42 -4.31
C ARG A 274 14.10 -12.99 -5.76
N ARG A 275 15.31 -12.60 -6.16
CA ARG A 275 15.61 -12.10 -7.51
C ARG A 275 15.17 -13.07 -8.61
N GLY A 276 15.40 -14.37 -8.43
CA GLY A 276 14.99 -15.40 -9.39
C GLY A 276 13.46 -15.50 -9.54
N GLU A 277 12.74 -15.46 -8.42
CA GLU A 277 11.27 -15.48 -8.37
C GLU A 277 10.67 -14.22 -9.02
N ILE A 278 11.20 -13.04 -8.67
CA ILE A 278 10.80 -11.76 -9.27
C ILE A 278 11.02 -11.80 -10.79
N ALA A 279 12.18 -12.27 -11.25
CA ALA A 279 12.49 -12.36 -12.67
C ALA A 279 11.54 -13.33 -13.41
N ALA A 280 11.22 -14.48 -12.79
CA ALA A 280 10.29 -15.44 -13.37
C ALA A 280 8.86 -14.88 -13.48
N MET A 281 8.39 -14.22 -12.43
CA MET A 281 7.08 -13.55 -12.39
C MET A 281 6.98 -12.44 -13.44
N LEU A 282 7.99 -11.57 -13.54
CA LEU A 282 8.00 -10.49 -14.54
C LEU A 282 8.01 -11.03 -15.98
N ARG A 283 8.79 -12.09 -16.25
CA ARG A 283 8.80 -12.78 -17.55
C ARG A 283 7.45 -13.40 -17.90
N ALA A 284 6.79 -14.07 -16.95
CA ALA A 284 5.47 -14.67 -17.16
C ALA A 284 4.42 -13.62 -17.57
N ARG A 285 4.60 -12.36 -17.16
CA ARG A 285 3.70 -11.24 -17.42
C ARG A 285 4.05 -10.42 -18.67
N GLY A 286 5.18 -10.74 -19.32
CA GLY A 286 5.70 -10.00 -20.48
C GLY A 286 6.31 -8.63 -20.12
N SER A 287 6.95 -8.52 -18.95
CA SER A 287 7.49 -7.26 -18.37
C SER A 287 8.96 -7.35 -17.91
#